data_AF-A0A6N2MKC4-F1
#
_entry.id   AF-A0A6N2MKC4-F1
#
_cell.length_a   1.000
_cell.length_b   1.000
_cell.length_c   1.000
_cell.angle_alpha   90.00
_cell.angle_beta   90.00
_cell.angle_gamma   90.00
#
_symmetry.space_group_name_H-M   'P 1'
#
loop_
_entity.id
_entity.type
_entity.pdbx_description
1 polymer ?
#
loop_
_entity_poly.entity_id
_entity_poly.type
_entity_poly.pdbx_seq_one_letter_code
_entity_poly.pdbx_strand_id
1 'polypeptide(L)'
;MKVQKAWEILGNSMSRALYDSKLRALRQDSEVSEDISLEEMMVEDNGEIFEMFYQCRCGDYFSIDSSEFEKMGYTLSRDECRISIQTPDAFPASVVLPCGSCSLQVRLLINADAKVPIDDNLQCVS
;
A
#
# COMPACT_ATOMS: atom_id res chain seq x y z
N MET A 1 -8.97 -3.76 39.53
CA MET A 1 -9.91 -4.79 39.04
C MET A 1 -10.16 -4.66 37.53
N LYS A 2 -9.12 -4.73 36.69
CA LYS A 2 -9.25 -4.64 35.22
C LYS A 2 -9.54 -6.00 34.57
N VAL A 3 -9.04 -7.07 35.19
CA VAL A 3 -9.18 -8.45 34.71
C VAL A 3 -10.65 -8.91 34.75
N GLN A 4 -11.40 -8.59 35.81
CA GLN A 4 -12.82 -8.96 35.94
C GLN A 4 -13.66 -8.39 34.78
N LYS A 5 -13.50 -7.08 34.51
CA LYS A 5 -14.17 -6.39 33.41
C LYS A 5 -13.81 -6.98 32.04
N ALA A 6 -12.54 -7.33 31.82
CA ALA A 6 -12.14 -7.98 30.58
C ALA A 6 -12.82 -9.35 30.41
N TRP A 7 -12.92 -10.12 31.49
CA TRP A 7 -13.60 -11.42 31.49
C TRP A 7 -15.10 -11.31 31.17
N GLU A 8 -15.80 -10.33 31.76
CA GLU A 8 -17.22 -10.08 31.50
C GLU A 8 -17.49 -9.67 30.04
N ILE A 9 -16.62 -8.82 29.47
CA ILE A 9 -16.75 -8.34 28.09
C ILE A 9 -16.40 -9.43 27.08
N LEU A 10 -15.29 -10.16 27.29
CA LEU A 10 -14.80 -11.18 26.35
C LEU A 10 -15.54 -12.51 26.48
N GLY A 11 -16.12 -12.80 27.65
CA GLY A 11 -16.83 -14.04 27.94
C GLY A 11 -18.25 -14.09 27.37
N ASN A 12 -18.88 -12.95 27.09
CA ASN A 12 -20.19 -12.88 26.42
C ASN A 12 -20.02 -12.50 24.95
N SER A 13 -20.67 -13.27 24.06
CA SER A 13 -20.52 -13.12 22.60
C SER A 13 -21.02 -11.77 22.07
N MET A 14 -22.11 -11.23 22.62
CA MET A 14 -22.69 -9.96 22.20
C MET A 14 -21.86 -8.77 22.69
N SER A 15 -21.41 -8.78 23.95
CA SER A 15 -20.51 -7.74 24.46
C SER A 15 -19.16 -7.75 23.75
N ARG A 16 -18.64 -8.94 23.43
CA ARG A 16 -17.42 -9.09 22.64
C ARG A 16 -17.58 -8.52 21.24
N ALA A 17 -18.69 -8.82 20.56
CA ALA A 17 -18.96 -8.28 19.22
C ALA A 17 -19.05 -6.74 19.21
N LEU A 18 -19.69 -6.14 20.22
CA LEU A 18 -19.76 -4.68 20.38
C LEU A 18 -18.39 -4.06 20.64
N TYR A 19 -17.59 -4.69 21.51
CA TYR A 19 -16.22 -4.26 21.80
C TYR A 19 -15.33 -4.33 20.56
N ASP A 20 -15.38 -5.43 19.81
CA ASP A 20 -14.62 -5.64 18.58
C ASP A 20 -15.04 -4.65 17.48
N SER A 21 -16.34 -4.35 17.36
CA SER A 21 -16.86 -3.33 16.44
C SER A 21 -16.31 -1.95 16.77
N LYS A 22 -16.32 -1.57 18.06
CA LYS A 22 -15.76 -0.30 18.52
C LYS A 22 -14.26 -0.21 18.25
N LEU A 23 -13.52 -1.30 18.47
CA LEU A 23 -12.09 -1.37 18.15
C LEU A 23 -11.83 -1.22 16.65
N ARG A 24 -12.65 -1.83 15.79
CA ARG A 24 -12.52 -1.67 14.33
C ARG A 24 -12.80 -0.25 13.89
N ALA A 25 -13.86 0.38 14.41
CA ALA A 25 -14.18 1.77 14.12
C ALA A 25 -13.03 2.72 14.53
N LEU A 26 -12.43 2.50 15.70
CA LEU A 26 -11.26 3.27 16.16
C LEU A 26 -10.00 3.06 15.28
N ARG A 27 -9.87 1.90 14.63
CA ARG A 27 -8.75 1.58 13.73
C ARG A 27 -8.95 2.12 12.32
N GLN A 28 -10.16 2.50 11.93
CA GLN A 28 -10.40 3.13 10.63
C GLN A 28 -9.78 4.54 10.58
N ASP A 29 -9.47 5.15 11.73
CA ASP A 29 -8.58 6.31 11.87
C ASP A 29 -7.10 5.90 12.00
N SER A 30 -6.67 4.84 11.31
CA SER A 30 -5.26 4.46 11.26
C SER A 30 -4.48 5.60 10.61
N GLU A 31 -3.71 6.31 11.45
CA GLU A 31 -2.82 7.38 11.04
C GLU A 31 -1.83 6.82 10.01
N VAL A 32 -1.97 7.29 8.76
CA VAL A 32 -0.99 7.04 7.72
C VAL A 32 0.34 7.57 8.25
N SER A 33 1.34 6.70 8.28
CA SER A 33 2.63 6.99 8.90
C SER A 33 3.43 8.00 8.09
N GLU A 34 3.32 7.93 6.77
CA GLU A 34 3.93 8.87 5.82
C GLU A 34 3.25 8.77 4.44
N ASP A 35 3.36 9.85 3.68
CA ASP A 35 3.01 9.88 2.26
C ASP A 35 4.28 9.58 1.46
N ILE A 36 4.18 8.65 0.50
CA ILE A 36 5.28 8.26 -0.40
C ILE A 36 4.87 8.56 -1.84
N SER A 37 5.81 9.03 -2.66
CA SER A 37 5.57 9.21 -4.08
C SER A 37 5.87 7.92 -4.85
N LEU A 38 5.26 7.78 -6.01
CA LEU A 38 5.48 6.61 -6.88
C LEU A 38 6.95 6.46 -7.30
N GLU A 39 7.66 7.58 -7.46
CA GLU A 39 9.07 7.61 -7.84
C GLU A 39 10.03 7.16 -6.73
N GLU A 40 9.57 7.15 -5.48
CA GLU A 40 10.31 6.64 -4.32
C GLU A 40 10.20 5.12 -4.18
N MET A 41 9.32 4.48 -4.95
CA MET A 41 9.16 3.03 -4.93
C MET A 41 10.25 2.34 -5.76
N MET A 42 10.69 1.19 -5.26
CA MET A 42 11.47 0.23 -6.04
C MET A 42 10.53 -0.57 -6.92
N VAL A 43 11.02 -1.00 -8.08
CA VAL A 43 10.23 -1.77 -9.05
C VAL A 43 10.99 -3.05 -9.37
N GLU A 44 10.29 -4.18 -9.25
CA GLU A 44 10.74 -5.47 -9.75
C GLU A 44 9.83 -5.92 -10.90
N ASP A 45 10.44 -6.31 -12.01
CA ASP A 45 9.76 -6.84 -13.18
C ASP A 45 9.99 -8.35 -13.28
N ASN A 46 8.96 -9.12 -12.92
CA ASN A 46 9.00 -10.57 -12.98
C ASN A 46 8.56 -11.13 -14.35
N GLY A 47 8.43 -10.29 -15.38
CA GLY A 47 8.07 -10.64 -16.75
C GLY A 47 6.57 -10.82 -17.00
N GLU A 48 5.79 -11.14 -15.97
CA GLU A 48 4.33 -11.23 -16.04
C GLU A 48 3.62 -10.06 -15.33
N ILE A 49 4.17 -9.62 -14.20
CA ILE A 49 3.58 -8.62 -13.30
C ILE A 49 4.73 -7.72 -12.81
N PHE A 50 4.46 -6.42 -12.76
CA PHE A 50 5.34 -5.46 -12.11
C PHE A 50 4.94 -5.33 -10.65
N GLU A 51 5.90 -5.50 -9.75
CA GLU A 51 5.71 -5.26 -8.33
C GLU A 51 6.45 -3.99 -7.92
N MET A 52 5.74 -3.09 -7.26
CA MET A 52 6.29 -1.83 -6.76
C MET A 52 6.30 -1.89 -5.25
N PHE A 53 7.45 -1.66 -4.62
CA PHE A 53 7.61 -1.81 -3.18
C PHE A 53 8.45 -0.72 -2.53
N TYR A 54 8.15 -0.45 -1.27
CA TYR A 54 8.86 0.51 -0.42
C TYR A 54 9.19 -0.13 0.93
N GLN A 55 10.42 0.09 1.40
CA GLN A 55 10.92 -0.57 2.61
C GLN A 55 10.28 0.02 3.87
N CYS A 56 9.65 -0.84 4.66
CA CYS A 56 9.13 -0.48 5.97
C CYS A 56 10.25 -0.48 7.02
N ARG A 57 10.15 0.42 8.00
CA ARG A 57 11.10 0.54 9.12
C ARG A 57 11.15 -0.70 10.03
N CYS A 58 10.20 -1.62 9.91
CA CYS A 58 10.23 -2.91 10.60
C CYS A 58 11.08 -3.98 9.89
N GLY A 59 11.54 -3.72 8.66
CA GLY A 59 12.33 -4.63 7.84
C GLY A 59 11.56 -5.39 6.76
N ASP A 60 10.23 -5.26 6.73
CA ASP A 60 9.37 -5.79 5.64
C ASP A 60 9.03 -4.67 4.63
N TYR A 61 8.06 -4.90 3.74
CA TYR A 61 7.70 -3.97 2.66
C TYR A 61 6.23 -3.56 2.68
N PHE A 62 5.99 -2.40 2.06
CA PHE A 62 4.71 -2.02 1.49
C PHE A 62 4.80 -2.33 0.00
N SER A 63 3.86 -3.09 -0.57
CA SER A 63 3.87 -3.41 -1.99
C SER A 63 2.51 -3.20 -2.65
N ILE A 64 2.56 -3.02 -3.97
CA ILE A 64 1.39 -2.97 -4.85
C ILE A 64 1.80 -3.52 -6.23
N ASP A 65 0.92 -4.32 -6.83
CA ASP A 65 1.19 -4.94 -8.13
C ASP A 65 0.43 -4.27 -9.28
N SER A 66 0.83 -4.59 -10.53
CA SER A 66 0.20 -4.04 -11.72
C SER A 66 -1.29 -4.37 -11.83
N SER A 67 -1.73 -5.52 -11.33
CA SER A 67 -3.14 -5.92 -11.34
C SER A 67 -3.99 -5.05 -10.40
N GLU A 68 -3.43 -4.56 -9.31
CA GLU A 68 -4.08 -3.65 -8.37
C GLU A 68 -4.24 -2.26 -8.97
N PHE A 69 -3.23 -1.77 -9.68
CA PHE A 69 -3.34 -0.53 -10.47
C PHE A 69 -4.43 -0.64 -11.55
N GLU A 70 -4.50 -1.76 -12.27
CA GLU A 70 -5.54 -2.00 -13.28
C GLU A 70 -6.96 -1.99 -12.67
N LYS A 71 -7.14 -2.60 -11.49
CA LYS A 71 -8.43 -2.57 -10.76
C LYS A 71 -8.84 -1.15 -10.36
N MET A 72 -7.87 -0.26 -10.15
CA MET A 72 -8.11 1.16 -9.88
C MET A 72 -8.34 2.00 -11.14
N GLY A 73 -8.20 1.40 -12.33
CA GLY A 73 -8.38 2.07 -13.62
C GLY A 73 -7.10 2.68 -14.19
N TYR A 74 -5.93 2.36 -13.62
CA TYR A 74 -4.64 2.79 -14.16
C TYR A 74 -4.15 1.80 -15.20
N THR A 75 -3.59 2.32 -16.29
CA THR A 75 -2.86 1.49 -17.26
C THR A 75 -1.37 1.70 -17.07
N LEU A 76 -0.65 0.61 -16.87
CA LEU A 76 0.81 0.61 -16.79
C LEU A 76 1.35 0.31 -18.17
N SER A 77 2.26 1.17 -18.66
CA SER A 77 3.02 0.88 -19.87
C SER A 77 4.50 0.81 -19.54
N ARG A 78 5.12 -0.30 -19.95
CA ARG A 78 6.57 -0.49 -19.89
C ARG A 78 7.22 0.10 -21.13
N ASP A 79 8.14 1.02 -20.91
CA ASP A 79 9.18 1.39 -21.86
C ASP A 79 10.49 0.68 -21.49
N GLU A 80 11.51 0.71 -22.34
CA GLU A 80 12.74 -0.08 -22.19
C GLU A 80 13.41 0.05 -20.80
N CYS A 81 13.26 1.20 -20.13
CA CYS A 81 13.87 1.47 -18.82
C CYS A 81 12.92 2.05 -17.76
N ARG A 82 11.63 2.24 -18.07
CA ARG A 82 10.71 2.97 -17.19
C ARG A 82 9.30 2.40 -17.26
N ILE A 83 8.62 2.43 -16.13
CA ILE A 83 7.18 2.21 -16.07
C ILE A 83 6.51 3.58 -16.00
N SER A 84 5.57 3.83 -16.91
CA SER A 84 4.71 5.01 -16.86
C SER A 84 3.29 4.61 -16.51
N ILE A 85 2.70 5.34 -15.57
CA ILE A 85 1.30 5.19 -15.19
C ILE A 85 0.46 6.18 -15.98
N GLN A 86 -0.49 5.66 -16.75
CA GLN A 86 -1.46 6.47 -17.49
C GLN A 86 -2.81 6.43 -16.78
N THR A 87 -3.37 7.62 -16.56
CA THR A 87 -4.69 7.80 -15.96
C THR A 87 -5.64 8.36 -17.02
N PRO A 88 -6.89 7.87 -17.12
CA PRO A 88 -7.91 8.51 -17.96
C PRO A 88 -8.36 9.86 -17.42
N ASP A 89 -8.33 10.01 -16.08
CA ASP A 89 -8.77 11.19 -15.36
C ASP A 89 -7.56 11.93 -14.77
N ALA A 90 -7.39 13.21 -15.11
CA ALA A 90 -6.24 14.05 -14.75
C ALA A 90 -6.14 14.42 -13.25
N PHE A 91 -6.74 13.64 -12.35
CA PHE A 91 -6.72 13.90 -10.92
C PHE A 91 -5.64 13.07 -10.23
N PRO A 92 -4.78 13.70 -9.40
CA PRO A 92 -3.87 12.97 -8.54
C PRO A 92 -4.68 12.09 -7.60
N ALA A 93 -4.30 10.83 -7.52
CA ALA A 93 -4.96 9.85 -6.68
C ALA A 93 -4.02 9.38 -5.57
N SER A 94 -4.58 8.68 -4.59
CA SER A 94 -3.76 8.03 -3.58
C SER A 94 -4.35 6.70 -3.16
N VAL A 95 -3.47 5.76 -2.82
CA VAL A 95 -3.85 4.46 -2.24
C VAL A 95 -3.12 4.27 -0.92
N VAL A 96 -3.77 3.63 0.05
CA VAL A 96 -3.15 3.29 1.33
C VAL A 96 -2.59 1.87 1.23
N LEU A 97 -1.29 1.72 1.44
CA LEU A 97 -0.60 0.43 1.42
C LEU A 97 -0.33 -0.03 2.86
N PRO A 98 -0.75 -1.25 3.24
CA PRO A 98 -0.39 -1.86 4.52
C PRO A 98 1.00 -2.50 4.45
N CYS A 99 1.70 -2.53 5.58
CA CYS A 99 2.93 -3.33 5.69
C CYS A 99 2.60 -4.83 5.83
N GLY A 100 3.39 -5.70 5.20
CA GLY A 100 3.22 -7.16 5.29
C GLY A 100 3.38 -7.76 6.69
N SER A 101 4.19 -7.13 7.56
CA SER A 101 4.57 -7.70 8.86
C SER A 101 4.08 -6.91 10.08
N CYS A 102 3.81 -5.60 9.93
CA CYS A 102 3.40 -4.76 11.06
C CYS A 102 2.06 -4.07 10.77
N SER A 103 1.62 -3.19 11.69
CA SER A 103 0.37 -2.45 11.54
C SER A 103 0.52 -1.08 10.88
N LEU A 104 1.72 -0.75 10.37
CA LEU A 104 1.95 0.54 9.71
C LEU A 104 1.25 0.57 8.36
N GLN A 105 0.89 1.78 7.95
CA GLN A 105 0.27 2.08 6.68
C GLN A 105 0.93 3.33 6.10
N VAL A 106 1.12 3.36 4.79
CA VAL A 106 1.62 4.53 4.05
C VAL A 106 0.62 4.92 2.97
N ARG A 107 0.61 6.18 2.57
CA ARG A 107 -0.22 6.66 1.46
C ARG A 107 0.68 6.85 0.25
N LEU A 108 0.47 6.02 -0.75
CA LEU A 108 1.10 6.17 -2.04
C LEU A 108 0.37 7.24 -2.86
N LEU A 109 1.10 8.28 -3.26
CA LEU A 109 0.63 9.35 -4.13
C LEU A 109 0.87 8.97 -5.58
N ILE A 110 -0.21 8.86 -6.36
CA ILE A 110 -0.21 8.50 -7.78
C ILE A 110 -0.46 9.77 -8.57
N ASN A 111 0.60 10.36 -9.12
CA ASN A 111 0.50 11.51 -10.01
C ASN A 111 0.29 11.04 -11.45
N ALA A 112 -0.56 11.77 -12.19
CA ALA A 112 -0.61 11.62 -13.64
C ALA A 112 0.79 11.94 -14.21
N ASP A 113 1.28 11.10 -15.13
CA ASP A 113 2.62 11.18 -15.74
C ASP A 113 3.81 10.74 -14.87
N ALA A 114 3.57 10.10 -13.73
CA ALA A 114 4.65 9.51 -12.93
C ALA A 114 5.41 8.45 -13.74
N LYS A 115 6.75 8.53 -13.68
CA LYS A 115 7.65 7.59 -14.37
C LYS A 115 8.63 6.99 -13.38
N VAL A 116 8.50 5.69 -13.12
CA VAL A 116 9.37 4.98 -12.18
C VAL A 116 10.47 4.25 -12.95
N PRO A 117 11.74 4.40 -12.57
CA PRO A 117 12.83 3.61 -13.16
C PRO A 117 12.68 2.14 -12.76
N ILE A 118 12.94 1.23 -13.70
CA ILE A 118 13.10 -0.20 -13.40
C ILE A 118 14.54 -0.37 -12.92
N ASP A 119 14.75 -0.92 -11.72
CA ASP A 119 16.09 -1.12 -11.16
C ASP A 119 16.76 -2.39 -11.74
N ASP A 120 16.78 -2.48 -13.06
CA ASP A 120 17.56 -3.48 -13.77
C ASP A 120 19.01 -3.00 -13.82
N ASN A 121 19.80 -3.47 -12.85
CA ASN A 121 21.26 -3.43 -12.94
C ASN A 121 21.68 -4.16 -14.23
N LEU A 122 22.03 -3.36 -15.25
CA LEU A 122 22.47 -3.66 -16.63
C LEU A 122 21.39 -3.41 -17.71
N GLN A 123 21.29 -2.14 -18.14
CA GLN A 123 21.33 -1.67 -19.55
C GLN A 123 20.38 -0.49 -19.78
N CYS A 124 20.79 0.70 -19.35
CA CYS A 124 20.24 1.95 -19.90
C CYS A 124 21.42 2.85 -20.29
N VAL A 125 22.09 2.52 -21.40
CA VAL A 125 23.08 3.39 -22.06
C VAL A 125 22.79 3.41 -23.56
N SER A 126 22.16 4.48 -24.02
CA SER A 126 22.49 5.17 -25.28
C SER A 126 21.69 6.45 -25.41
#